data_AF-A0A1S3IDI2-F1
#
_entry.id   AF-A0A1S3IDI2-F1
#
_cell.length_a   1.000
_cell.length_b   1.000
_cell.length_c   1.000
_cell.angle_alpha   90.00
_cell.angle_beta   90.00
_cell.angle_gamma   90.00
#
_symmetry.space_group_name_H-M   'P 1'
#
loop_
_entity.id
_entity.type
_entity.pdbx_description
1 polymer ?
#
loop_
_entity_poly.entity_id
_entity_poly.type
_entity_poly.pdbx_seq_one_letter_code
_entity_poly.pdbx_strand_id
1 'polypeptide(L)'
;MVVTSALRLSRAVLSLNTSGVTAGFLNREVSFYGLASCILSQNNFSTRTALYKNDVNVVYEHGLPVISVPMPSRQELCRFPLKPVSSTVGDFIDAVQEEDGGIDRAALYTSDGTRIARATTIDVLMRSPFKLMINDLTYEVEPPELSDIPSEDLTKLADAKHLIAQLYSTLNIQDYQVQKEKELLQKLEDLKTEIQPLENMKLEIMAKAESQTNRMSWGLLMYMGLQFGFLARLTWWEYSWDIIEPVTYFVTYGTAIVFYAYYVATKQEYNVGEMYNRQRLLSFHKDAGKKQFDVEKYNKLRKAILQAELDIERLRDPLQLQLPIPTLEAKREE
;
A
#
# COMPACT_ATOMS: atom_id res chain seq x y z
N MET A 1 37.38 36.21 21.62
CA MET A 1 37.70 35.32 20.48
C MET A 1 37.70 33.85 20.92
N VAL A 2 36.59 33.36 21.53
CA VAL A 2 36.51 31.99 22.10
C VAL A 2 35.12 31.32 21.91
N VAL A 3 34.11 31.99 21.35
CA VAL A 3 32.74 31.41 21.31
C VAL A 3 32.36 30.79 19.95
N THR A 4 33.19 30.94 18.92
CA THR A 4 32.91 30.40 17.57
C THR A 4 33.30 28.93 17.35
N SER A 5 33.84 28.25 18.38
CA SER A 5 34.32 26.87 18.26
C SER A 5 33.32 25.81 18.79
N ALA A 6 32.26 26.23 19.49
CA ALA A 6 31.30 25.31 20.10
C ALA A 6 30.21 24.80 19.15
N LEU A 7 30.02 25.43 17.98
CA LEU A 7 28.97 25.05 17.03
C LEU A 7 29.37 23.97 15.99
N ARG A 8 30.64 23.52 15.97
CA ARG A 8 31.08 22.46 15.04
C ARG A 8 31.19 21.06 15.67
N LEU A 9 31.11 20.93 16.99
CA LEU A 9 31.20 19.64 17.68
C LEU A 9 29.84 19.01 18.03
N SER A 10 28.75 19.78 17.97
CA SER A 10 27.40 19.22 18.22
C SER A 10 26.81 18.45 17.03
N ARG A 11 27.49 18.40 15.88
CA ARG A 11 27.04 17.67 14.69
C ARG A 11 27.63 16.26 14.55
N ALA A 12 28.51 15.85 15.49
CA ALA A 12 29.27 14.60 15.39
C ALA A 12 28.97 13.56 16.49
N VAL A 13 28.08 13.84 17.45
CA VAL A 13 27.82 12.95 18.61
C VAL A 13 26.43 12.27 18.55
N LEU A 14 25.62 12.54 17.52
CA LEU A 14 24.35 11.82 17.31
C LEU A 14 24.47 10.54 16.46
N SER A 15 25.69 10.00 16.37
CA SER A 15 25.95 8.68 15.79
C SER A 15 26.52 7.80 16.89
N LEU A 16 25.66 7.16 17.68
CA LEU A 16 25.82 5.79 18.19
C LEU A 16 24.73 5.48 19.21
N ASN A 17 23.88 4.53 18.82
CA ASN A 17 23.33 3.46 19.65
C ASN A 17 22.21 3.83 20.65
N THR A 18 20.97 3.49 20.29
CA THR A 18 20.11 2.65 21.15
C THR A 18 19.13 1.86 20.30
N SER A 19 19.06 0.60 20.66
CA SER A 19 18.30 -0.50 20.10
C SER A 19 16.79 -0.34 20.30
N GLY A 20 16.01 -0.85 19.35
CA GLY A 20 14.84 -1.66 19.68
C GLY A 20 13.45 -1.13 19.31
N VAL A 21 12.84 -1.87 18.37
CA VAL A 21 11.44 -2.34 18.32
C VAL A 21 10.49 -1.64 17.32
N THR A 22 9.79 -2.51 16.58
CA THR A 22 8.72 -2.34 15.56
C THR A 22 9.21 -2.08 14.12
N ALA A 23 9.32 -3.10 13.25
CA ALA A 23 8.28 -3.89 12.57
C ALA A 23 7.45 -3.09 11.55
N GLY A 24 7.63 -3.36 10.25
CA GLY A 24 6.78 -2.81 9.19
C GLY A 24 7.41 -2.73 7.80
N PHE A 25 7.57 -3.89 7.16
CA PHE A 25 7.52 -4.14 5.71
C PHE A 25 8.01 -3.04 4.73
N LEU A 26 9.25 -3.22 4.26
CA LEU A 26 9.76 -2.57 3.05
C LEU A 26 9.73 -3.58 1.89
N ASN A 27 8.88 -3.28 0.91
CA ASN A 27 8.95 -3.77 -0.45
C ASN A 27 10.32 -3.44 -1.04
N ARG A 28 11.09 -4.47 -1.42
CA ARG A 28 12.15 -4.33 -2.41
C ARG A 28 12.28 -5.63 -3.17
N GLU A 29 12.00 -5.53 -4.45
CA GLU A 29 12.25 -6.55 -5.46
C GLU A 29 13.67 -7.09 -5.33
N VAL A 30 13.77 -8.41 -5.18
CA VAL A 30 15.01 -9.14 -5.40
C VAL A 30 14.70 -10.19 -6.46
N SER A 31 15.20 -9.92 -7.65
CA SER A 31 15.33 -10.90 -8.72
C SER A 31 16.23 -12.03 -8.22
N PHE A 32 15.62 -13.19 -7.93
CA PHE A 32 16.33 -14.42 -7.59
C PHE A 32 16.14 -15.41 -8.73
N TYR A 33 17.19 -15.56 -9.52
CA TYR A 33 17.40 -16.76 -10.33
C TYR A 33 17.42 -17.96 -9.38
N GLY A 34 16.37 -18.78 -9.46
CA GLY A 34 16.19 -19.96 -8.63
C GLY A 34 17.12 -21.09 -9.05
N LEU A 35 18.28 -21.18 -8.40
CA LEU A 35 19.03 -22.42 -8.31
C LEU A 35 18.21 -23.42 -7.48
N ALA A 36 17.70 -24.46 -8.14
CA ALA A 36 17.10 -25.62 -7.49
C ALA A 36 18.15 -26.28 -6.58
N SER A 37 18.01 -26.07 -5.27
CA SER A 37 18.76 -26.79 -4.25
C SER A 37 17.88 -27.93 -3.75
N CYS A 38 18.27 -29.17 -4.07
CA CYS A 38 17.69 -30.39 -3.50
C CYS A 38 17.86 -30.38 -1.98
N ILE A 39 16.75 -30.29 -1.24
CA ILE A 39 16.73 -30.57 0.20
C ILE A 39 16.58 -32.08 0.37
N LEU A 40 17.69 -32.74 0.69
CA LEU A 40 17.74 -34.10 1.19
C LEU A 40 17.13 -34.15 2.59
N SER A 41 15.86 -34.57 2.69
CA SER A 41 15.29 -35.04 3.95
C SER A 41 15.68 -36.51 4.13
N GLN A 42 16.64 -36.76 5.02
CA GLN A 42 16.95 -38.11 5.49
C GLN A 42 15.80 -38.64 6.34
N ASN A 43 15.05 -39.59 5.82
CA ASN A 43 14.35 -40.58 6.63
C ASN A 43 14.64 -41.97 6.09
N ASN A 44 15.41 -42.73 6.88
CA ASN A 44 15.68 -44.14 6.68
C ASN A 44 14.37 -44.93 6.79
N PHE A 45 13.88 -45.46 5.67
CA PHE A 45 13.19 -46.73 5.67
C PHE A 45 13.66 -47.56 4.47
N SER A 46 14.31 -48.67 4.82
CA SER A 46 14.81 -49.67 3.90
C SER A 46 13.64 -50.41 3.25
N THR A 47 13.42 -50.18 1.95
CA THR A 47 13.01 -51.24 1.03
C THR A 47 13.46 -50.85 -0.37
N ARG A 48 14.55 -51.48 -0.82
CA ARG A 48 14.88 -51.63 -2.24
C ARG A 48 13.77 -52.45 -2.91
N THR A 49 12.75 -51.76 -3.42
CA THR A 49 11.85 -52.31 -4.44
C THR A 49 11.41 -51.16 -5.35
N ALA A 50 12.32 -50.69 -6.21
CA ALA A 50 11.95 -49.86 -7.34
C ALA A 50 11.15 -50.74 -8.31
N LEU A 51 9.85 -50.81 -8.08
CA LEU A 51 8.87 -51.39 -9.00
C LEU A 51 8.84 -50.45 -10.20
N TYR A 52 9.36 -50.91 -11.34
CA TYR A 52 9.23 -50.24 -12.63
C TYR A 52 7.74 -50.03 -12.92
N LYS A 53 7.23 -48.86 -12.58
CA LYS A 53 5.92 -48.40 -13.00
C LYS A 53 6.19 -47.20 -13.90
N ASN A 54 6.23 -47.45 -15.20
CA ASN A 54 6.45 -46.44 -16.24
C ASN A 54 5.20 -45.56 -16.43
N ASP A 55 4.36 -45.42 -15.41
CA ASP A 55 3.05 -44.81 -15.52
C ASP A 55 3.12 -43.37 -15.01
N VAL A 56 2.62 -42.45 -15.83
CA VAL A 56 2.41 -41.06 -15.43
C VAL A 56 1.17 -41.01 -14.54
N ASN A 57 1.26 -40.35 -13.39
CA ASN A 57 0.16 -40.26 -12.44
C ASN A 57 -0.17 -38.79 -12.10
N VAL A 58 -1.45 -38.50 -11.89
CA VAL A 58 -1.93 -37.18 -11.49
C VAL A 58 -2.56 -37.28 -10.12
N VAL A 59 -2.08 -36.49 -9.16
CA VAL A 59 -2.61 -36.45 -7.79
C VAL A 59 -2.92 -35.00 -7.42
N TYR A 60 -4.06 -34.77 -6.78
CA TYR A 60 -4.36 -33.46 -6.21
C TYR A 60 -3.73 -33.36 -4.82
N GLU A 61 -2.64 -32.61 -4.70
CA GLU A 61 -2.03 -32.25 -3.43
C GLU A 61 -2.42 -30.81 -3.09
N HIS A 62 -3.07 -30.60 -1.93
CA HIS A 62 -3.56 -29.28 -1.49
C HIS A 62 -4.46 -28.55 -2.51
N GLY A 63 -5.22 -29.29 -3.33
CA GLY A 63 -6.10 -28.73 -4.36
C GLY A 63 -5.39 -28.31 -5.65
N LEU A 64 -4.10 -28.59 -5.80
CA LEU A 64 -3.34 -28.38 -7.04
C LEU A 64 -3.06 -29.74 -7.70
N PRO A 65 -3.27 -29.88 -9.02
CA PRO A 65 -2.87 -31.07 -9.74
C PRO A 65 -1.34 -31.16 -9.83
N VAL A 66 -0.79 -32.25 -9.31
CA VAL A 66 0.63 -32.60 -9.39
C VAL A 66 0.77 -33.79 -10.34
N ILE A 67 1.46 -33.58 -11.45
CA ILE A 67 1.72 -34.63 -12.45
C ILE A 67 3.09 -35.23 -12.16
N SER A 68 3.16 -36.54 -11.97
CA SER A 68 4.40 -37.29 -11.82
C SER A 68 4.78 -37.91 -13.16
N VAL A 69 5.89 -37.47 -13.76
CA VAL A 69 6.34 -37.89 -15.09
C VAL A 69 7.73 -38.54 -15.00
N PRO A 70 7.94 -39.74 -15.59
CA PRO A 70 9.26 -40.35 -15.67
C PRO A 70 10.14 -39.65 -16.73
N MET A 71 11.33 -39.21 -16.32
CA MET A 71 12.28 -38.54 -17.21
C MET A 71 13.11 -39.57 -18.00
N PRO A 72 13.19 -39.46 -19.34
CA PRO A 72 13.85 -40.47 -20.18
C PRO A 72 15.37 -40.58 -19.95
N SER A 73 16.06 -39.49 -19.61
CA SER A 73 17.52 -39.50 -19.45
C SER A 73 17.99 -40.15 -18.14
N ARG A 74 17.28 -39.86 -17.03
CA ARG A 74 17.68 -40.28 -15.68
C ARG A 74 16.86 -41.44 -15.11
N GLN A 75 15.73 -41.78 -15.74
CA GLN A 75 14.79 -42.80 -15.25
C GLN A 75 14.28 -42.51 -13.83
N GLU A 76 14.14 -41.23 -13.49
CA GLU A 76 13.58 -40.75 -12.22
C GLU A 76 12.20 -40.13 -12.45
N LEU A 77 11.34 -40.19 -11.45
CA LEU A 77 10.01 -39.57 -11.49
C LEU A 77 10.09 -38.12 -11.00
N CYS A 78 9.87 -37.17 -11.90
CA CYS A 78 9.79 -35.76 -11.57
C CYS A 78 8.33 -35.34 -11.37
N ARG A 79 8.08 -34.49 -10.37
CA ARG A 79 6.75 -34.01 -9.99
C ARG A 79 6.57 -32.56 -10.41
N PHE A 80 5.51 -32.27 -11.15
CA PHE A 80 5.20 -30.94 -11.67
C PHE A 80 3.88 -30.43 -11.06
N PRO A 81 3.94 -29.53 -10.06
CA PRO A 81 2.74 -28.88 -9.53
C PRO A 81 2.26 -27.80 -10.49
N LEU A 82 0.98 -27.86 -10.87
CA LEU A 82 0.39 -26.95 -11.85
C LEU A 82 -0.75 -26.13 -11.23
N LYS A 83 -0.91 -24.87 -11.65
CA LYS A 83 -2.02 -24.01 -11.22
C LYS A 83 -3.16 -24.07 -12.26
N PRO A 84 -4.35 -24.61 -11.93
CA PRO A 84 -5.41 -24.88 -12.91
C PRO A 84 -5.85 -23.67 -13.75
N VAL A 85 -5.87 -22.48 -13.15
CA VAL A 85 -6.37 -21.23 -13.78
C VAL A 85 -5.26 -20.42 -14.45
N SER A 86 -4.07 -20.37 -13.85
CA SER A 86 -3.00 -19.48 -14.32
C SER A 86 -1.95 -20.18 -15.19
N SER A 87 -1.80 -21.50 -15.05
CA SER A 87 -0.83 -22.27 -15.85
C SER A 87 -1.50 -22.86 -17.09
N THR A 88 -0.72 -22.94 -18.15
CA THR A 88 -1.13 -23.52 -19.43
C THR A 88 -0.38 -24.81 -19.73
N VAL A 89 -0.88 -25.56 -20.71
CA VAL A 89 -0.20 -26.74 -21.26
C VAL A 89 1.20 -26.39 -21.79
N GLY A 90 1.36 -25.19 -22.35
CA GLY A 90 2.65 -24.68 -22.80
C GLY A 90 3.65 -24.62 -21.66
N ASP A 91 3.29 -23.98 -20.55
CA ASP A 91 4.14 -23.84 -19.37
C ASP A 91 4.55 -25.20 -18.80
N PHE A 92 3.63 -26.18 -18.82
CA PHE A 92 3.94 -27.55 -18.39
C PHE A 92 4.93 -28.24 -19.32
N ILE A 93 4.74 -28.14 -20.65
CA ILE A 93 5.66 -28.74 -21.63
C ILE A 93 7.04 -28.10 -21.52
N ASP A 94 7.09 -26.77 -21.36
CA ASP A 94 8.36 -26.05 -21.18
C ASP A 94 9.07 -26.47 -19.90
N ALA A 95 8.34 -26.62 -18.78
CA ALA A 95 8.91 -27.11 -17.53
C ALA A 95 9.46 -28.54 -17.63
N VAL A 96 8.79 -29.41 -18.39
CA VAL A 96 9.27 -30.79 -18.65
C VAL A 96 10.53 -30.78 -19.52
N GLN A 97 10.58 -29.94 -20.55
CA GLN A 97 11.73 -29.81 -21.44
C GLN A 97 12.94 -29.16 -20.75
N GLU A 98 12.71 -28.21 -19.83
CA GLU A 98 13.76 -27.57 -19.04
C GLU A 98 14.36 -28.53 -18.00
N GLU A 99 13.55 -29.40 -17.40
CA GLU A 99 14.01 -30.37 -16.39
C GLU A 99 14.90 -31.49 -16.99
N ASP A 100 14.59 -31.96 -18.19
CA ASP A 100 15.37 -33.00 -18.89
C ASP A 100 15.75 -32.58 -20.31
N GLY A 101 17.02 -32.16 -20.47
CA GLY A 101 17.61 -31.79 -21.76
C GLY A 101 17.76 -32.94 -22.78
N GLY A 102 17.38 -34.18 -22.44
CA GLY A 102 17.23 -35.29 -23.38
C GLY A 102 15.85 -35.39 -24.03
N ILE A 103 14.95 -34.45 -23.73
CA ILE A 103 13.61 -34.38 -24.35
C ILE A 103 13.64 -33.44 -25.55
N ASP A 104 13.75 -34.02 -26.75
CA ASP A 104 13.71 -33.25 -28.00
C ASP A 104 12.28 -32.84 -28.38
N ARG A 105 11.29 -33.69 -28.03
CA ARG A 105 9.89 -33.48 -28.43
C ARG A 105 8.94 -33.87 -27.31
N ALA A 106 8.16 -32.91 -26.81
CA ALA A 106 7.06 -33.16 -25.87
C ALA A 106 5.76 -32.54 -26.38
N ALA A 107 4.66 -33.30 -26.32
CA ALA A 107 3.34 -32.83 -26.73
C ALA A 107 2.23 -33.60 -26.00
N LEU A 108 1.11 -32.91 -25.78
CA LEU A 108 -0.13 -33.52 -25.28
C LEU A 108 -1.11 -33.77 -26.42
N TYR A 109 -1.78 -34.92 -26.36
CA TYR A 109 -2.83 -35.33 -27.29
C TYR A 109 -4.08 -35.74 -26.52
N THR A 110 -5.24 -35.56 -27.12
CA THR A 110 -6.50 -36.12 -26.63
C THR A 110 -6.49 -37.65 -26.81
N SER A 111 -7.41 -38.37 -26.14
CA SER A 111 -7.68 -39.80 -26.38
C SER A 111 -7.76 -40.14 -27.87
N ASP A 112 -8.35 -39.22 -28.65
CA ASP A 112 -8.64 -39.34 -30.09
C ASP A 112 -7.42 -39.04 -30.98
N GLY A 113 -6.27 -38.70 -30.40
CA GLY A 113 -5.03 -38.41 -31.13
C GLY A 113 -4.92 -36.98 -31.68
N THR A 114 -5.82 -36.07 -31.32
CA THR A 114 -5.73 -34.65 -31.68
C THR A 114 -4.73 -33.94 -30.75
N ARG A 115 -3.83 -33.12 -31.30
CA ARG A 115 -2.86 -32.35 -30.50
C ARG A 115 -3.55 -31.23 -29.73
N ILE A 116 -3.31 -31.16 -28.42
CA ILE A 116 -3.84 -30.11 -27.55
C ILE A 116 -2.99 -28.83 -27.71
N ALA A 117 -3.66 -27.68 -27.80
CA ALA A 117 -2.99 -26.39 -27.98
C ALA A 117 -2.21 -25.98 -26.72
N ARG A 118 -1.05 -25.33 -26.90
CA ARG A 118 -0.21 -24.85 -25.77
C ARG A 118 -0.93 -23.84 -24.88
N ALA A 119 -1.84 -23.03 -25.42
CA ALA A 119 -2.60 -22.04 -24.66
C ALA A 119 -3.77 -22.63 -23.85
N THR A 120 -4.01 -23.95 -23.93
CA THR A 120 -5.06 -24.60 -23.16
C THR A 120 -4.72 -24.54 -21.66
N THR A 121 -5.68 -24.18 -20.82
CA THR A 121 -5.51 -24.16 -19.36
C THR A 121 -5.47 -25.56 -18.78
N ILE A 122 -4.75 -25.73 -17.67
CA ILE A 122 -4.64 -27.04 -17.01
C ILE A 122 -6.00 -27.52 -16.47
N ASP A 123 -6.89 -26.61 -16.06
CA ASP A 123 -8.27 -26.97 -15.68
C ASP A 123 -9.02 -27.72 -16.79
N VAL A 124 -8.90 -27.27 -18.04
CA VAL A 124 -9.58 -27.89 -19.19
C VAL A 124 -8.95 -29.24 -19.52
N LEU A 125 -7.61 -29.33 -19.44
CA LEU A 125 -6.88 -30.58 -19.68
C LEU A 125 -7.31 -31.69 -18.71
N MET A 126 -7.49 -31.38 -17.43
CA MET A 126 -7.78 -32.36 -16.38
C MET A 126 -9.22 -32.90 -16.40
N ARG A 127 -10.11 -32.35 -17.24
CA ARG A 127 -11.51 -32.82 -17.37
C ARG A 127 -11.66 -34.08 -18.20
N SER A 128 -10.65 -34.43 -19.00
CA SER A 128 -10.69 -35.56 -19.92
C SER A 128 -9.38 -36.33 -19.88
N PRO A 129 -9.38 -37.66 -20.11
CA PRO A 129 -8.15 -38.42 -20.25
C PRO A 129 -7.34 -37.92 -21.45
N PHE A 130 -6.02 -37.87 -21.29
CA PHE A 130 -5.11 -37.35 -22.30
C PHE A 130 -3.84 -38.21 -22.42
N LYS A 131 -3.15 -38.06 -23.54
CA LYS A 131 -1.92 -38.78 -23.87
C LYS A 131 -0.74 -37.80 -23.86
N LEU A 132 0.23 -38.04 -22.98
CA LEU A 132 1.49 -37.32 -22.92
C LEU A 132 2.53 -38.06 -23.77
N MET A 133 2.95 -37.44 -24.88
CA MET A 133 4.06 -37.93 -25.69
C MET A 133 5.35 -37.23 -25.30
N ILE A 134 6.37 -38.02 -24.97
CA ILE A 134 7.75 -37.58 -24.71
C ILE A 134 8.66 -38.41 -25.61
N ASN A 135 9.30 -37.76 -26.58
CA ASN A 135 10.07 -38.38 -27.66
C ASN A 135 9.23 -39.44 -28.40
N ASP A 136 9.55 -40.72 -28.24
CA ASP A 136 8.84 -41.85 -28.85
C ASP A 136 7.93 -42.61 -27.85
N LEU A 137 7.91 -42.18 -26.58
CA LEU A 137 7.09 -42.77 -25.53
C LEU A 137 5.76 -42.04 -25.40
N THR A 138 4.67 -42.80 -25.37
CA THR A 138 3.32 -42.28 -25.17
C THR A 138 2.79 -42.81 -23.84
N TYR A 139 2.45 -41.89 -22.94
CA TYR A 139 1.85 -42.18 -21.64
C TYR A 139 0.38 -41.80 -21.67
N GLU A 140 -0.50 -42.73 -21.32
CA GLU A 140 -1.92 -42.45 -21.15
C GLU A 140 -2.16 -42.03 -19.70
N VAL A 141 -2.77 -40.85 -19.53
CA VAL A 141 -2.97 -40.22 -18.23
C VAL A 141 -4.46 -40.07 -18.00
N GLU A 142 -4.94 -40.70 -16.93
CA GLU A 142 -6.30 -40.57 -16.45
C GLU A 142 -6.29 -39.67 -15.20
N PRO A 143 -6.79 -38.42 -15.29
CA PRO A 143 -6.95 -37.56 -14.13
C PRO A 143 -7.97 -38.17 -13.15
N PRO A 144 -7.75 -38.04 -11.84
CA PRO A 144 -8.75 -38.44 -10.85
C PRO A 144 -10.00 -37.55 -10.96
N GLU A 145 -11.18 -38.16 -10.91
CA GLU A 145 -12.47 -37.46 -10.98
C GLU A 145 -12.57 -36.45 -9.82
N LEU A 146 -12.53 -35.16 -10.15
CA LEU A 146 -12.97 -34.11 -9.24
C LEU A 146 -14.48 -34.26 -9.10
N SER A 147 -14.99 -34.41 -7.88
CA SER A 147 -16.43 -34.58 -7.61
C SER A 147 -17.24 -33.50 -8.33
N ASP A 148 -17.99 -33.91 -9.35
CA ASP A 148 -18.76 -33.01 -10.18
C ASP A 148 -19.90 -32.35 -9.38
N ILE A 149 -20.03 -31.04 -9.54
CA ILE A 149 -21.32 -30.37 -9.34
C ILE A 149 -22.25 -30.97 -10.41
N PRO A 150 -23.48 -31.43 -10.08
CA PRO A 150 -24.36 -32.09 -11.03
C PRO A 150 -24.55 -31.27 -12.31
N SER A 151 -24.41 -31.92 -13.46
CA SER A 151 -24.37 -31.29 -14.79
C SER A 151 -25.59 -30.42 -15.12
N GLU A 152 -26.75 -30.71 -14.51
CA GLU A 152 -27.96 -29.89 -14.62
C GLU A 152 -27.83 -28.51 -13.96
N ASP A 153 -27.02 -28.37 -12.92
CA ASP A 153 -26.81 -27.08 -12.26
C ASP A 153 -25.74 -26.25 -12.99
N LEU A 154 -24.81 -26.92 -13.69
CA LEU A 154 -23.84 -26.28 -14.57
C LEU A 154 -24.50 -25.65 -15.81
N THR A 155 -25.49 -26.33 -16.41
CA THR A 155 -26.25 -25.80 -17.55
C THR A 155 -27.10 -24.60 -17.16
N LYS A 156 -27.83 -24.66 -16.03
CA LYS A 156 -28.59 -23.51 -15.51
C LYS A 156 -27.69 -22.31 -15.22
N LEU A 157 -26.49 -22.54 -14.67
CA LEU A 157 -25.53 -21.47 -14.39
C LEU A 157 -24.96 -20.86 -15.67
N ALA A 158 -24.70 -21.67 -16.70
CA ALA A 158 -24.28 -21.19 -18.02
C ALA A 158 -25.36 -20.33 -18.68
N ASP A 159 -26.63 -20.74 -18.60
CA ASP A 159 -27.76 -19.97 -19.12
C ASP A 159 -27.94 -18.64 -18.39
N ALA A 160 -27.84 -18.66 -17.06
CA ALA A 160 -27.86 -17.43 -16.24
C ALA A 160 -26.70 -16.49 -16.62
N LYS A 161 -25.50 -17.02 -16.84
CA LYS A 161 -24.34 -16.24 -17.29
C LYS A 161 -24.56 -15.62 -18.67
N HIS A 162 -25.17 -16.35 -19.60
CA HIS A 162 -25.49 -15.84 -20.93
C HIS A 162 -26.54 -14.71 -20.86
N LEU A 163 -27.59 -14.88 -20.05
CA LEU A 163 -28.60 -13.84 -19.84
C LEU A 163 -27.99 -12.58 -19.23
N ILE A 164 -27.11 -12.73 -18.23
CA ILE A 164 -26.38 -11.61 -17.64
C ILE A 164 -25.51 -10.93 -18.71
N ALA A 165 -24.73 -11.68 -19.49
CA ALA A 165 -23.89 -11.11 -20.55
C ALA A 165 -24.72 -10.35 -21.61
N GLN A 166 -25.88 -10.90 -22.00
CA GLN A 166 -26.82 -10.26 -22.91
C GLN A 166 -27.44 -8.99 -22.32
N LEU A 167 -27.78 -8.99 -21.03
CA LEU A 167 -28.21 -7.79 -20.33
C LEU A 167 -27.10 -6.74 -20.28
N TYR A 168 -25.87 -7.15 -19.96
CA TYR A 168 -24.70 -6.25 -19.91
C TYR A 168 -24.43 -5.57 -21.25
N SER A 169 -24.59 -6.29 -22.38
CA SER A 169 -24.45 -5.71 -23.71
C SER A 169 -25.63 -4.82 -24.12
N THR A 170 -26.86 -5.21 -23.77
CA THR A 170 -28.07 -4.45 -24.10
C THR A 170 -28.18 -3.16 -23.30
N LEU A 171 -27.80 -3.18 -22.02
CA LEU A 171 -27.79 -2.01 -21.13
C LEU A 171 -26.60 -1.08 -21.35
N ASN A 172 -25.64 -1.47 -22.20
CA ASN A 172 -24.42 -0.72 -22.53
C ASN A 172 -23.77 -0.07 -21.28
N ILE A 173 -23.52 -0.91 -20.28
CA ILE A 173 -23.14 -0.48 -18.93
C ILE A 173 -21.85 0.36 -18.94
N GLN A 174 -20.98 0.14 -19.92
CA GLN A 174 -19.76 0.93 -20.13
C GLN A 174 -20.08 2.41 -20.40
N ASP A 175 -21.02 2.70 -21.30
CA ASP A 175 -21.42 4.08 -21.60
C ASP A 175 -22.11 4.73 -20.40
N TYR A 176 -22.93 3.97 -19.66
CA TYR A 176 -23.53 4.46 -18.42
C TYR A 176 -22.47 4.82 -17.38
N GLN A 177 -21.42 4.00 -17.22
CA GLN A 177 -20.31 4.26 -16.31
C GLN A 177 -19.54 5.53 -16.69
N VAL A 178 -19.20 5.69 -17.97
CA VAL A 178 -18.51 6.91 -18.47
C VAL A 178 -19.36 8.15 -18.27
N GLN A 179 -20.66 8.07 -18.53
CA GLN A 179 -21.59 9.17 -18.28
C GLN A 179 -21.66 9.50 -16.78
N LYS A 180 -21.68 8.48 -15.91
CA LYS A 180 -21.73 8.66 -14.47
C LYS A 180 -20.45 9.29 -13.92
N GLU A 181 -19.30 8.85 -14.40
CA GLU A 181 -18.00 9.43 -14.07
C GLU A 181 -17.96 10.92 -14.47
N LYS A 182 -18.38 11.23 -15.70
CA LYS A 182 -18.45 12.62 -16.18
C LYS A 182 -19.39 13.48 -15.33
N GLU A 183 -20.55 12.96 -14.95
CA GLU A 183 -21.50 13.65 -14.06
C GLU A 183 -20.87 13.94 -12.69
N LEU A 184 -20.13 12.98 -12.12
CA LEU A 184 -19.46 13.14 -10.83
C LEU A 184 -18.29 14.12 -10.90
N LEU A 185 -17.49 14.07 -11.97
CA LEU A 185 -16.42 15.02 -12.22
C LEU A 185 -16.96 16.45 -12.38
N GLN A 186 -18.06 16.62 -13.10
CA GLN A 186 -18.71 17.93 -13.25
C GLN A 186 -19.19 18.46 -11.88
N LYS A 187 -19.85 17.62 -11.08
CA LYS A 187 -20.27 17.99 -9.71
C LYS A 187 -19.07 18.34 -8.83
N LEU A 188 -17.95 17.63 -8.95
CA LEU A 188 -16.73 17.91 -8.23
C LEU A 188 -16.16 19.28 -8.62
N GLU A 189 -16.12 19.60 -9.92
CA GLU A 189 -15.66 20.88 -10.43
C GLU A 189 -16.54 22.03 -9.95
N ASP A 190 -17.86 21.87 -10.00
CA ASP A 190 -18.83 22.85 -9.48
C ASP A 190 -18.64 23.09 -7.97
N LEU A 191 -18.52 22.03 -7.18
CA LEU A 191 -18.28 22.11 -5.72
C LEU A 191 -16.94 22.76 -5.40
N LYS A 192 -15.89 22.45 -6.17
CA LYS A 192 -14.56 23.03 -6.02
C LYS A 192 -14.56 24.52 -6.37
N THR A 193 -15.35 24.92 -7.34
CA THR A 193 -15.54 26.32 -7.72
C THR A 193 -16.26 27.09 -6.61
N GLU A 194 -17.31 26.50 -6.02
CA GLU A 194 -18.05 27.12 -4.90
C GLU A 194 -17.21 27.22 -3.62
N ILE A 195 -16.31 26.26 -3.35
CA ILE A 195 -15.46 26.30 -2.16
C ILE A 195 -14.25 27.25 -2.30
N GLN A 196 -13.80 27.54 -3.52
CA GLN A 196 -12.63 28.38 -3.79
C GLN A 196 -12.65 29.76 -3.09
N PRO A 197 -13.75 30.57 -3.14
CA PRO A 197 -13.80 31.84 -2.41
C PRO A 197 -13.71 31.66 -0.90
N LEU A 198 -14.28 30.58 -0.36
CA LEU A 198 -14.22 30.26 1.07
C LEU A 198 -12.79 29.85 1.49
N GLU A 199 -12.08 29.11 0.64
CA GLU A 199 -10.68 28.75 0.86
C GLU A 199 -9.77 29.97 0.84
N ASN A 200 -9.96 30.90 -0.10
CA ASN A 200 -9.20 32.15 -0.14
C ASN A 200 -9.39 32.98 1.15
N MET A 201 -10.64 33.12 1.63
CA MET A 201 -10.91 33.81 2.88
C MET A 201 -10.28 33.11 4.10
N LYS A 202 -10.32 31.77 4.13
CA LYS A 202 -9.66 30.98 5.16
C LYS A 202 -8.14 31.20 5.15
N LEU A 203 -7.50 31.18 3.97
CA LEU A 203 -6.07 31.42 3.82
C LEU A 203 -5.67 32.81 4.32
N GLU A 204 -6.45 33.85 4.01
CA GLU A 204 -6.22 35.19 4.54
C GLU A 204 -6.26 35.24 6.08
N ILE A 205 -7.26 34.59 6.68
CA ILE A 205 -7.40 34.56 8.15
C ILE A 205 -6.23 33.78 8.76
N MET A 206 -5.84 32.67 8.13
CA MET A 206 -4.70 31.86 8.57
C MET A 206 -3.38 32.64 8.50
N ALA A 207 -3.13 33.36 7.40
CA ALA A 207 -1.94 34.19 7.25
C ALA A 207 -1.89 35.34 8.29
N LYS A 208 -3.04 35.95 8.59
CA LYS A 208 -3.15 36.96 9.66
C LYS A 208 -2.83 36.36 11.03
N ALA A 209 -3.37 35.18 11.34
CA ALA A 209 -3.10 34.49 12.61
C ALA A 209 -1.62 34.09 12.75
N GLU A 210 -0.99 33.63 11.68
CA GLU A 210 0.42 33.26 11.66
C GLU A 210 1.33 34.47 11.90
N SER A 211 1.08 35.61 11.23
CA SER A 211 1.84 36.84 11.44
C SER A 211 1.67 37.41 12.86
N GLN A 212 0.48 37.29 13.46
CA GLN A 212 0.26 37.68 14.85
C GLN A 212 1.06 36.80 15.82
N THR A 213 1.07 35.50 15.55
CA THR A 213 1.83 34.52 16.34
C THR A 213 3.32 34.80 16.27
N ASN A 214 3.84 35.04 15.07
CA ASN A 214 5.26 35.37 14.89
C ASN A 214 5.63 36.68 15.61
N ARG A 215 4.77 37.70 15.56
CA ARG A 215 4.96 38.94 16.35
C ARG A 215 4.95 38.69 17.85
N MET A 216 4.09 37.80 18.35
CA MET A 216 4.06 37.44 19.77
C MET A 216 5.35 36.72 20.19
N SER A 217 5.85 35.80 19.37
CA SER A 217 7.12 35.11 19.60
C SER A 217 8.31 36.06 19.58
N TRP A 218 8.36 37.00 18.62
CA TRP A 218 9.35 38.08 18.60
C TRP A 218 9.24 39.02 19.79
N GLY A 219 8.02 39.31 20.26
CA GLY A 219 7.78 40.10 21.48
C GLY A 219 8.33 39.40 22.73
N LEU A 220 8.13 38.09 22.87
CA LEU A 220 8.69 37.31 23.97
C LEU A 220 10.23 37.29 23.92
N LEU A 221 10.81 37.15 22.73
CA LEU A 221 12.26 37.23 22.54
C LEU A 221 12.81 38.61 22.94
N MET A 222 12.12 39.69 22.55
CA MET A 222 12.48 41.05 22.94
C MET A 222 12.38 41.24 24.46
N TYR A 223 11.32 40.75 25.10
CA TYR A 223 11.15 40.80 26.55
C TYR A 223 12.29 40.10 27.28
N MET A 224 12.66 38.89 26.85
CA MET A 224 13.79 38.14 27.43
C MET A 224 15.12 38.90 27.26
N GLY A 225 15.33 39.54 26.11
CA GLY A 225 16.51 40.38 25.85
C GLY A 225 16.55 41.64 26.72
N LEU A 226 15.41 42.33 26.87
CA LEU A 226 15.28 43.51 27.74
C LEU A 226 15.48 43.16 29.21
N GLN A 227 14.90 42.05 29.67
CA GLN A 227 15.07 41.54 31.04
C GLN A 227 16.56 41.30 31.33
N PHE A 228 17.27 40.64 30.41
CA PHE A 228 18.70 40.39 30.55
C PHE A 228 19.52 41.69 30.51
N GLY A 229 19.25 42.58 29.55
CA GLY A 229 19.96 43.85 29.40
C GLY A 229 19.78 44.79 30.59
N PHE A 230 18.57 44.88 31.15
CA PHE A 230 18.28 45.68 32.33
C PHE A 230 19.06 45.18 33.55
N LEU A 231 19.07 43.87 33.78
CA LEU A 231 19.83 43.25 34.86
C LEU A 231 21.34 43.44 34.68
N ALA A 232 21.87 43.28 33.46
CA ALA A 232 23.29 43.49 33.14
C ALA A 232 23.71 44.94 33.35
N ARG A 233 22.86 45.91 32.98
CA ARG A 233 23.12 47.33 33.19
C ARG A 233 23.11 47.70 34.68
N LEU A 234 22.26 47.08 35.49
CA LEU A 234 22.23 47.25 36.95
C LEU A 234 23.46 46.65 37.63
N THR A 235 23.92 45.45 37.22
CA THR A 235 25.06 44.76 37.85
C THR A 235 26.42 45.38 37.55
N TRP A 236 26.61 46.08 36.43
CA TRP A 236 27.93 46.60 36.04
C TRP A 236 28.18 48.08 36.32
N TRP A 237 27.13 48.89 36.45
CA TRP A 237 27.28 50.34 36.51
C TRP A 237 26.76 50.97 37.80
N GLU A 238 25.71 50.40 38.43
CA GLU A 238 25.04 51.05 39.57
C GLU A 238 25.10 50.25 40.88
N TYR A 239 25.11 48.91 40.86
CA TYR A 239 25.05 48.08 42.08
C TYR A 239 25.98 46.86 42.04
N SER A 240 26.60 46.54 43.17
CA SER A 240 27.35 45.29 43.36
C SER A 240 26.41 44.08 43.36
N TRP A 241 26.95 42.92 42.98
CA TRP A 241 26.20 41.67 42.78
C TRP A 241 25.33 41.25 43.98
N ASP A 242 25.78 41.55 45.21
CA ASP A 242 25.11 41.25 46.48
C ASP A 242 23.69 41.86 46.61
N ILE A 243 23.45 43.03 45.98
CA ILE A 243 22.14 43.70 46.01
C ILE A 243 21.21 43.17 44.90
N ILE A 244 21.77 42.68 43.80
CA ILE A 244 20.99 42.22 42.64
C ILE A 244 20.59 40.74 42.75
N GLU A 245 21.33 39.95 43.51
CA GLU A 245 21.01 38.54 43.80
C GLU A 245 19.53 38.31 44.17
N PRO A 246 18.97 38.93 45.23
CA PRO A 246 17.57 38.71 45.60
C PRO A 246 16.57 39.17 44.53
N VAL A 247 16.90 40.23 43.78
CA VAL A 247 16.02 40.76 42.72
C VAL A 247 15.89 39.76 41.58
N THR A 248 16.98 39.13 41.17
CA THR A 248 16.96 38.11 40.11
C THR A 248 16.18 36.86 40.51
N TYR A 249 16.27 36.46 41.79
CA TYR A 249 15.45 35.38 42.33
C TYR A 249 13.95 35.70 42.25
N PHE A 250 13.52 36.88 42.68
CA PHE A 250 12.11 37.27 42.59
C PHE A 250 11.60 37.34 41.16
N VAL A 251 12.40 37.84 40.22
CA VAL A 251 12.02 37.89 38.80
C VAL A 251 11.90 36.49 38.22
N THR A 252 12.84 35.59 38.48
CA THR A 252 12.82 34.21 37.97
C THR A 252 11.67 33.40 38.57
N TYR A 253 11.42 33.56 39.86
CA TYR A 253 10.29 32.90 40.52
C TYR A 253 8.96 33.50 40.04
N GLY A 254 8.91 34.81 39.80
CA GLY A 254 7.75 35.51 39.23
C GLY A 254 7.39 35.02 37.82
N THR A 255 8.37 34.86 36.92
CA THR A 255 8.12 34.30 35.59
C THR A 255 7.66 32.84 35.66
N ALA A 256 8.26 32.04 36.54
CA ALA A 256 7.82 30.66 36.79
C ALA A 256 6.36 30.58 37.29
N ILE A 257 5.96 31.47 38.22
CA ILE A 257 4.56 31.56 38.69
C ILE A 257 3.62 31.90 37.53
N VAL A 258 3.99 32.84 36.65
CA VAL A 258 3.16 33.21 35.49
C VAL A 258 3.01 32.04 34.52
N PHE A 259 4.09 31.31 34.21
CA PHE A 259 4.02 30.11 33.38
C PHE A 259 3.15 29.01 34.01
N TYR A 260 3.28 28.80 35.32
CA TYR A 260 2.48 27.82 36.05
C TYR A 260 1.00 28.23 36.13
N ALA A 261 0.69 29.50 36.37
CA ALA A 261 -0.67 30.02 36.36
C ALA A 261 -1.34 29.85 34.99
N TYR A 262 -0.59 30.08 33.90
CA TYR A 262 -1.05 29.83 32.54
C TYR A 262 -1.34 28.34 32.30
N TYR A 263 -0.47 27.44 32.79
CA TYR A 263 -0.70 25.99 32.73
C TYR A 263 -1.97 25.58 33.48
N VAL A 264 -2.18 26.06 34.70
CA VAL A 264 -3.39 25.74 35.50
C VAL A 264 -4.67 26.23 34.81
N ALA A 265 -4.64 27.42 34.21
CA ALA A 265 -5.79 27.96 33.49
C ALA A 265 -6.10 27.18 32.20
N THR A 266 -5.07 26.66 31.51
CA THR A 266 -5.21 26.06 30.18
C THR A 266 -5.27 24.51 30.22
N LYS A 267 -4.81 23.90 31.33
CA LYS A 267 -4.71 22.44 31.57
C LYS A 267 -4.00 21.64 30.47
N GLN A 268 -3.06 22.26 29.76
CA GLN A 268 -2.23 21.63 28.73
C GLN A 268 -0.77 22.05 28.94
N GLU A 269 0.17 21.12 28.71
CA GLU A 269 1.60 21.39 28.80
C GLU A 269 2.01 22.50 27.85
N TYR A 270 3.08 23.25 28.18
CA TYR A 270 3.59 24.35 27.37
C TYR A 270 4.29 23.82 26.10
N ASN A 271 3.55 23.17 25.22
CA ASN A 271 3.98 22.83 23.87
C ASN A 271 3.64 23.99 22.93
N VAL A 272 4.66 24.75 22.52
CA VAL A 272 4.54 25.94 21.67
C VAL A 272 3.63 25.66 20.47
N GLY A 273 3.75 24.48 19.84
CA GLY A 273 2.91 24.06 18.71
C GLY A 273 1.42 23.94 19.02
N GLU A 274 1.04 23.43 20.19
CA GLU A 274 -0.36 23.23 20.56
C GLU A 274 -1.06 24.53 20.97
N MET A 275 -0.33 25.43 21.65
CA MET A 275 -0.83 26.78 21.95
C MET A 275 -1.10 27.55 20.66
N TYR A 276 -0.24 27.42 19.64
CA TYR A 276 -0.45 28.03 18.33
C TYR A 276 -1.70 27.52 17.64
N ASN A 277 -1.94 26.21 17.66
CA ASN A 277 -3.15 25.61 17.06
C ASN A 277 -4.42 26.07 17.76
N ARG A 278 -4.41 26.17 19.10
CA ARG A 278 -5.56 26.63 19.87
C ARG A 278 -5.85 28.13 19.66
N GLN A 279 -4.81 28.97 19.71
CA GLN A 279 -4.98 30.41 19.51
C GLN A 279 -5.40 30.72 18.07
N ARG A 280 -4.89 29.97 17.10
CA ARG A 280 -5.34 30.02 15.70
C ARG A 280 -6.80 29.60 15.57
N LEU A 281 -7.25 28.54 16.24
CA LEU A 281 -8.64 28.10 16.21
C LEU A 281 -9.59 29.15 16.82
N LEU A 282 -9.22 29.70 17.98
CA LEU A 282 -10.02 30.74 18.65
C LEU A 282 -10.07 32.04 17.84
N SER A 283 -8.93 32.50 17.28
CA SER A 283 -8.90 33.65 16.39
C SER A 283 -9.67 33.39 15.10
N PHE A 284 -9.57 32.18 14.53
CA PHE A 284 -10.32 31.77 13.35
C PHE A 284 -11.83 31.82 13.60
N HIS A 285 -12.35 31.27 14.70
CA HIS A 285 -13.78 31.35 15.00
C HIS A 285 -14.26 32.77 15.30
N LYS A 286 -13.44 33.57 15.98
CA LYS A 286 -13.75 35.00 16.24
C LYS A 286 -13.80 35.80 14.95
N ASP A 287 -12.85 35.61 14.04
CA ASP A 287 -12.78 36.34 12.78
C ASP A 287 -13.74 35.79 11.73
N ALA A 288 -14.06 34.50 11.77
CA ALA A 288 -15.15 33.89 11.00
C ALA A 288 -16.50 34.49 11.40
N GLY A 289 -16.75 34.69 12.70
CA GLY A 289 -17.95 35.39 13.19
C GLY A 289 -18.04 36.85 12.73
N LYS A 290 -16.90 37.57 12.66
CA LYS A 290 -16.86 38.96 12.17
C LYS A 290 -17.02 39.10 10.66
N LYS A 291 -16.50 38.15 9.88
CA LYS A 291 -16.58 38.14 8.41
C LYS A 291 -17.84 37.41 7.88
N GLN A 292 -18.76 36.96 8.74
CA GLN A 292 -19.90 36.11 8.38
C GLN A 292 -19.50 34.88 7.55
N PHE A 293 -18.35 34.28 7.88
CA PHE A 293 -17.91 33.07 7.22
C PHE A 293 -18.72 31.89 7.77
N ASP A 294 -19.58 31.31 6.93
CA ASP A 294 -20.36 30.14 7.29
C ASP A 294 -19.47 28.88 7.31
N VAL A 295 -18.90 28.63 8.49
CA VAL A 295 -18.07 27.45 8.78
C VAL A 295 -18.85 26.15 8.55
N GLU A 296 -20.15 26.15 8.80
CA GLU A 296 -20.99 24.97 8.63
C GLU A 296 -21.20 24.66 7.15
N LYS A 297 -21.50 25.69 6.34
CA LYS A 297 -21.54 25.57 4.88
C LYS A 297 -20.19 25.09 4.31
N TYR A 298 -19.07 25.67 4.74
CA TYR A 298 -17.74 25.23 4.30
C TYR A 298 -17.47 23.76 4.63
N ASN A 299 -17.80 23.32 5.84
CA ASN A 299 -17.63 21.92 6.25
C ASN A 299 -18.54 20.97 5.46
N LYS A 300 -19.78 21.39 5.16
CA LYS A 300 -20.71 20.62 4.31
C LYS A 300 -20.17 20.49 2.89
N LEU A 301 -19.70 21.58 2.27
CA LEU A 301 -19.06 21.54 0.96
C LEU A 301 -17.81 20.67 0.96
N ARG A 302 -16.95 20.79 1.97
CA ARG A 302 -15.72 19.97 2.06
C ARG A 302 -16.03 18.49 2.19
N LYS A 303 -17.06 18.12 2.96
CA LYS A 303 -17.56 16.75 3.05
C LYS A 303 -18.12 16.26 1.71
N ALA A 304 -18.89 17.10 1.01
CA ALA A 304 -19.45 16.76 -0.30
C ALA A 304 -18.36 16.54 -1.36
N ILE A 305 -17.31 17.37 -1.38
CA ILE A 305 -16.14 17.19 -2.23
C ILE A 305 -15.44 15.87 -1.93
N LEU A 306 -15.14 15.61 -0.65
CA LEU A 306 -14.48 14.36 -0.25
C LEU A 306 -15.32 13.13 -0.60
N GLN A 307 -16.64 13.21 -0.45
CA GLN A 307 -17.53 12.13 -0.87
C GLN A 307 -17.52 11.92 -2.39
N ALA A 308 -17.57 13.00 -3.17
CA ALA A 308 -17.48 12.92 -4.63
C ALA A 308 -16.13 12.35 -5.10
N GLU A 309 -15.01 12.76 -4.48
CA GLU A 309 -13.67 12.21 -4.75
C GLU A 309 -13.61 10.71 -4.46
N LEU A 310 -14.13 10.28 -3.32
CA LEU A 310 -14.19 8.85 -2.95
C LEU A 310 -15.08 8.05 -3.91
N ASP A 311 -16.21 8.61 -4.34
CA ASP A 311 -17.12 7.93 -5.26
C ASP A 311 -16.49 7.81 -6.67
N ILE A 312 -15.70 8.79 -7.12
CA ILE A 312 -14.89 8.70 -8.33
C ILE A 312 -13.78 7.65 -8.16
N GLU A 313 -13.08 7.63 -7.03
CA GLU A 313 -12.02 6.66 -6.75
C GLU A 313 -12.55 5.22 -6.77
N ARG A 314 -13.72 4.98 -6.17
CA ARG A 314 -14.42 3.69 -6.25
C ARG A 314 -14.81 3.32 -7.67
N LEU A 315 -15.31 4.28 -8.45
CA LEU A 315 -15.65 4.08 -9.87
C LEU A 315 -14.43 3.93 -10.78
N ARG A 316 -13.21 4.09 -10.27
CA ARG A 316 -11.98 3.88 -11.05
C ARG A 316 -11.24 2.61 -10.61
N ASP A 317 -11.74 1.87 -9.63
CA ASP A 317 -11.08 0.67 -9.11
C ASP A 317 -10.98 -0.42 -10.20
N PRO A 318 -9.77 -0.73 -10.71
CA PRO A 318 -9.58 -1.65 -11.84
C PRO A 318 -10.05 -3.08 -11.52
N LEU A 319 -10.10 -3.45 -10.23
CA LEU A 319 -10.54 -4.77 -9.80
C LEU A 319 -12.06 -4.94 -9.87
N GLN A 320 -12.83 -3.84 -9.79
CA GLN A 320 -14.31 -3.89 -9.81
C GLN A 320 -14.89 -3.69 -11.21
N LEU A 321 -14.18 -2.99 -12.10
CA LEU A 321 -14.73 -2.57 -13.40
C LEU A 321 -14.22 -3.37 -14.61
N GLN A 322 -13.31 -4.34 -14.41
CA GLN A 322 -12.65 -5.05 -15.51
C GLN A 322 -12.05 -4.08 -16.55
N LEU A 323 -11.71 -2.86 -16.14
CA LEU A 323 -11.03 -1.90 -16.99
C LEU A 323 -9.60 -2.42 -17.23
N PRO A 324 -9.01 -2.18 -18.41
CA PRO A 324 -7.60 -2.47 -18.62
C PRO A 324 -6.79 -1.80 -17.51
N ILE A 325 -6.05 -2.59 -16.74
CA ILE A 325 -5.19 -2.08 -15.67
C ILE A 325 -4.24 -1.08 -16.31
N PRO A 326 -4.19 0.19 -15.86
CA PRO A 326 -3.19 1.13 -16.35
C PRO A 326 -1.82 0.51 -16.10
N THR A 327 -1.12 0.14 -17.16
CA THR A 327 0.24 -0.38 -17.08
C THR A 327 1.09 0.68 -16.37
N LEU A 328 1.80 0.27 -15.32
CA LEU A 328 2.64 1.13 -14.46
C LEU A 328 3.73 1.90 -15.22
N GLU A 329 3.88 1.66 -16.53
CA GLU A 329 4.81 2.35 -17.42
C GLU A 329 4.41 3.82 -17.66
N ALA A 330 3.12 4.17 -17.61
CA ALA A 330 2.66 5.54 -17.87
C ALA A 330 3.02 6.56 -16.76
N LYS A 331 3.52 6.09 -15.60
CA LYS A 331 3.86 6.96 -14.45
C LYS A 331 5.37 7.15 -14.25
N ARG A 332 6.20 6.67 -15.19
CA ARG A 332 7.67 6.85 -15.17
C ARG A 332 8.17 7.97 -16.08
N GLU A 333 7.30 8.62 -16.85
CA GLU A 333 7.69 9.64 -17.84
C GLU A 333 7.20 11.07 -17.53
N GLU A 334 6.64 11.32 -16.35
CA GLU A 334 6.46 12.68 -15.79
C GLU A 334 7.26 12.82 -14.50
#